data_AF-A0A061A3Y2-F1
#
_entry.id   AF-A0A061A3Y2-F1
#
_cell.length_a   1.000
_cell.length_b   1.000
_cell.length_c   1.000
_cell.angle_alpha   90.00
_cell.angle_beta   90.00
_cell.angle_gamma   90.00
#
_symmetry.space_group_name_H-M   'P 1'
#
loop_
_entity.id
_entity.type
_entity.pdbx_description
1 polymer ?
#
loop_
_entity_poly.entity_id
_entity_poly.type
_entity_poly.pdbx_seq_one_letter_code
_entity_poly.pdbx_strand_id
1 'polypeptide(L)'
;RVASFKFLGIHITDKLNWSTHTDSIVKKAQQRLFNLRRLKKFGYERLASSSATLQCGASGQWNNSQPQCIAVSCPTLQQPQDGAISCGEDFTFGSSCNFSCSEGYLLKGAITLTCTSAAEWSEEIPHCEGEDKFFCIFKIDLI
;
A
#
# COMPACT_ATOMS: atom_id res chain seq x y z
N ARG A 1 34.51 7.65 36.76
CA ARG A 1 33.26 7.79 37.55
C ARG A 1 32.22 8.43 36.64
N VAL A 2 31.12 7.76 36.30
CA VAL A 2 30.13 8.26 35.32
C VAL A 2 29.20 9.25 36.02
N ALA A 3 29.13 10.50 35.54
CA ALA A 3 28.43 11.60 36.20
C ALA A 3 26.88 11.54 36.07
N SER A 4 26.38 10.82 35.07
CA SER A 4 24.95 10.61 34.83
C SER A 4 24.76 9.46 33.85
N PHE A 5 23.69 8.69 33.99
CA PHE A 5 23.33 7.68 32.99
C PHE A 5 21.84 7.73 32.65
N LYS A 6 21.52 7.43 31.40
CA LYS A 6 20.14 7.37 30.88
C LYS A 6 19.80 5.92 30.61
N PHE A 7 18.74 5.42 31.25
CA PHE A 7 18.26 4.05 31.04
C PHE A 7 16.74 4.09 30.82
N LEU A 8 16.27 3.56 29.69
CA LEU A 8 14.84 3.51 29.34
C LEU A 8 14.11 4.87 29.45
N GLY A 9 14.81 5.98 29.20
CA GLY A 9 14.25 7.33 29.30
C GLY A 9 14.24 7.93 30.72
N ILE A 10 14.76 7.20 31.69
CA ILE A 10 15.02 7.66 33.06
C ILE A 10 16.42 8.25 33.10
N HIS A 11 16.53 9.49 33.55
CA HIS A 11 17.81 10.14 33.81
C HIS A 11 18.18 9.96 35.29
N ILE A 12 19.30 9.29 35.57
CA ILE A 12 19.78 9.05 36.93
C ILE A 12 21.08 9.84 37.13
N THR A 13 21.10 10.71 38.14
CA THR A 13 22.27 11.51 38.49
C THR A 13 23.25 10.74 39.36
N ASP A 14 24.49 11.22 39.43
CA ASP A 14 25.51 10.78 40.38
C ASP A 14 25.06 10.83 41.86
N LYS A 15 24.09 11.68 42.18
CA LYS A 15 23.43 11.78 43.50
C LYS A 15 22.28 10.79 43.71
N LEU A 16 22.09 9.83 42.81
CA LEU A 16 21.00 8.85 42.83
C LEU A 16 19.58 9.47 42.75
N ASN A 17 19.47 10.71 42.25
CA ASN A 17 18.17 11.30 41.91
C ASN A 17 17.74 10.83 40.52
N TRP A 18 16.44 10.65 40.32
CA TRP A 18 15.88 10.24 39.04
C TRP A 18 14.87 11.27 38.51
N SER A 19 14.82 11.43 37.19
CA SER A 19 13.73 12.14 36.51
C SER A 19 13.28 11.40 35.26
N THR A 20 11.98 11.37 35.03
CA THR A 20 11.38 10.74 33.85
C THR A 20 10.79 11.79 32.92
N HIS A 21 11.23 11.81 31.66
CA HIS A 21 10.53 12.53 30.60
C HIS A 21 9.44 11.64 29.96
N THR A 22 8.66 10.96 30.81
CA THR A 22 7.64 9.98 30.40
C THR A 22 6.62 10.58 29.45
N ASP A 23 6.18 11.81 29.68
CA ASP A 23 5.20 12.49 28.81
C ASP A 23 5.73 12.70 27.39
N SER A 24 6.99 13.09 27.24
CA SER A 24 7.64 13.27 25.94
C SER A 24 7.86 11.93 25.22
N ILE A 25 8.15 10.87 25.97
CA ILE A 25 8.32 9.51 25.43
C ILE A 25 6.96 8.97 24.95
N VAL A 26 5.92 9.11 25.77
CA VAL A 26 4.55 8.69 25.45
C VAL A 26 4.02 9.48 24.25
N LYS A 27 4.22 10.80 24.20
CA LYS A 27 3.85 11.62 23.02
C LYS A 27 4.55 11.16 21.75
N LYS A 28 5.86 10.89 21.79
CA LYS A 28 6.60 10.37 20.63
C LYS A 28 6.11 8.98 20.20
N ALA A 29 5.81 8.10 21.17
CA ALA A 29 5.27 6.78 20.90
C ALA A 29 3.88 6.84 20.26
N GLN A 30 2.99 7.71 20.77
CA GLN A 30 1.67 7.96 20.21
C GLN A 30 1.74 8.54 18.80
N GLN A 31 2.63 9.51 18.56
CA GLN A 31 2.84 10.07 17.22
C GLN A 31 3.32 9.00 16.23
N ARG A 32 4.24 8.14 16.65
CA ARG A 32 4.73 7.02 15.83
C ARG A 32 3.61 6.02 15.55
N LEU A 33 2.80 5.68 16.54
CA LEU A 33 1.65 4.79 16.38
C LEU A 33 0.60 5.37 15.43
N PHE A 34 0.29 6.66 15.54
CA PHE A 34 -0.59 7.37 14.62
C PHE A 34 -0.07 7.28 13.18
N ASN A 35 1.21 7.57 12.96
CA ASN A 35 1.83 7.48 11.63
C ASN A 35 1.80 6.04 11.10
N LEU A 36 2.09 5.02 11.92
CA LEU A 36 2.03 3.62 11.51
C LEU A 36 0.61 3.17 11.14
N ARG A 37 -0.41 3.59 11.91
CA ARG A 37 -1.82 3.33 11.60
C ARG A 37 -2.23 4.01 10.29
N ARG A 38 -1.75 5.24 10.07
CA ARG A 38 -1.98 5.99 8.83
C ARG A 38 -1.33 5.30 7.63
N LEU A 39 -0.08 4.84 7.74
CA LEU A 39 0.62 4.11 6.68
C LEU A 39 -0.11 2.81 6.30
N LYS A 40 -0.60 2.04 7.28
CA LYS A 40 -1.41 0.85 7.01
C LYS A 40 -2.69 1.17 6.24
N LYS A 41 -3.33 2.32 6.52
CA LYS A 41 -4.51 2.79 5.76
C LYS A 41 -4.18 3.14 4.31
N PHE A 42 -2.96 3.57 4.02
CA PHE A 42 -2.50 3.92 2.67
C PHE A 42 -1.82 2.74 1.95
N GLY A 43 -2.13 1.49 2.33
CA GLY A 43 -1.62 0.32 1.60
C GLY A 43 -0.10 0.13 1.66
N TYR A 44 0.55 0.54 2.76
CA TYR A 44 1.97 0.24 2.98
C TYR A 44 2.13 -0.98 3.88
N GLU A 45 2.95 -1.94 3.45
CA GLU A 45 3.29 -3.13 4.21
C GLU A 45 4.79 -3.19 4.54
N ARG A 46 5.13 -3.90 5.64
CA ARG A 46 6.52 -4.15 6.04
C ARG A 46 7.07 -5.33 5.25
N LEU A 47 8.27 -5.19 4.71
CA LEU A 47 8.99 -6.32 4.12
C LEU A 47 9.20 -7.43 5.16
N ALA A 48 8.83 -8.66 4.82
CA ALA A 48 8.93 -9.83 5.70
C ALA A 48 10.37 -10.12 6.17
N SER A 49 11.37 -9.68 5.41
CA SER A 49 12.80 -9.75 5.76
C SER A 49 13.23 -8.72 6.81
N SER A 50 12.36 -7.78 7.20
CA SER A 50 12.69 -6.73 8.17
C SER A 50 12.22 -7.08 9.59
N SER A 51 13.16 -7.10 10.54
CA SER A 51 12.85 -7.31 11.96
C SER A 51 11.95 -6.19 12.48
N ALA A 52 10.85 -6.54 13.15
CA ALA A 52 9.98 -5.58 13.85
C ALA A 52 10.67 -4.91 15.05
N THR A 53 11.80 -5.48 15.50
CA THR A 53 12.47 -5.12 16.73
C THR A 53 13.94 -4.82 16.45
N LEU A 54 14.32 -3.55 16.65
CA LEU A 54 15.71 -3.11 16.69
C LEU A 54 16.19 -3.17 18.15
N GLN A 55 17.27 -3.91 18.41
CA GLN A 55 17.88 -3.98 19.74
C GLN A 55 19.30 -3.43 19.67
N CYS A 56 19.66 -2.60 20.64
CA CYS A 56 21.03 -2.12 20.79
C CYS A 56 21.83 -3.19 21.55
N GLY A 57 22.86 -3.73 20.93
CA GLY A 57 23.76 -4.70 21.54
C GLY A 57 24.75 -4.04 22.50
N ALA A 58 25.48 -4.86 23.27
CA ALA A 58 26.51 -4.37 24.21
C ALA A 58 27.65 -3.59 23.54
N SER A 59 27.84 -3.75 22.23
CA SER A 59 28.77 -2.97 21.40
C SER A 59 28.27 -1.56 21.07
N GLY A 60 27.06 -1.18 21.50
CA GLY A 60 26.41 0.08 21.13
C GLY A 60 25.88 0.11 19.69
N GLN A 61 25.96 -1.00 18.97
CA GLN A 61 25.45 -1.15 17.61
C GLN A 61 24.05 -1.76 17.62
N TRP A 62 23.21 -1.33 16.67
CA TRP A 62 21.90 -1.96 16.46
C TRP A 62 22.08 -3.34 15.82
N ASN A 63 21.29 -4.32 16.28
CA ASN A 63 21.33 -5.69 15.76
C ASN A 63 20.79 -5.84 14.34
N ASN A 64 20.00 -4.86 13.87
CA ASN A 64 19.30 -4.86 12.58
C ASN A 64 19.21 -3.43 12.03
N SER A 65 18.78 -3.31 10.77
CA SER A 65 18.47 -2.03 10.12
C SER A 65 16.99 -1.65 10.26
N GLN A 66 16.68 -0.38 9.99
CA GLN A 66 15.31 0.13 10.08
C GLN A 66 14.37 -0.59 9.10
N PRO A 67 13.21 -1.09 9.55
CA PRO A 67 12.26 -1.76 8.66
C PRO A 67 11.75 -0.78 7.61
N GLN A 68 11.72 -1.26 6.37
CA GLN A 68 11.21 -0.51 5.22
C GLN A 68 9.72 -0.78 5.05
N CYS A 69 8.95 0.28 4.78
CA CYS A 69 7.53 0.20 4.43
C CYS A 69 7.41 0.44 2.93
N ILE A 70 6.95 -0.56 2.19
CA ILE A 70 6.76 -0.48 0.74
C ILE A 70 5.27 -0.51 0.41
N ALA A 71 4.87 0.09 -0.70
CA ALA A 71 3.49 0.01 -1.17
C ALA A 71 3.15 -1.46 -1.50
N VAL A 72 1.91 -1.87 -1.22
CA VAL A 72 1.41 -3.17 -1.68
C VAL A 72 1.32 -3.18 -3.21
N SER A 73 1.53 -4.36 -3.79
CA SER A 73 1.45 -4.57 -5.24
C SER A 73 0.25 -5.47 -5.56
N CYS A 74 -0.57 -5.03 -6.51
CA CYS A 74 -1.68 -5.81 -7.03
C CYS A 74 -1.20 -6.82 -8.09
N PRO A 75 -1.99 -7.88 -8.35
CA PRO A 75 -1.70 -8.84 -9.41
C PRO A 75 -1.57 -8.16 -10.77
N THR A 76 -0.64 -8.64 -11.59
CA THR A 76 -0.51 -8.22 -12.99
C THR A 76 -1.81 -8.48 -13.74
N LEU A 77 -2.33 -7.46 -14.41
CA LEU A 77 -3.52 -7.58 -15.26
C LEU A 77 -3.13 -8.10 -16.65
N GLN A 78 -3.96 -8.97 -17.20
CA GLN A 78 -3.84 -9.42 -18.59
C GLN A 78 -4.73 -8.55 -19.48
N GLN A 79 -4.28 -8.35 -20.73
CA GLN A 79 -5.08 -7.67 -21.73
C GLN A 79 -6.33 -8.51 -22.05
N PRO A 80 -7.53 -7.90 -22.03
CA PRO A 80 -8.75 -8.61 -22.43
C PRO A 80 -8.69 -8.96 -23.92
N GLN A 81 -9.28 -10.10 -24.28
CA GLN A 81 -9.47 -10.46 -25.67
C GLN A 81 -10.31 -9.39 -26.37
N ASP A 82 -9.96 -9.04 -27.61
CA ASP A 82 -10.66 -8.03 -28.40
C ASP A 82 -10.72 -6.64 -27.73
N GLY A 83 -9.72 -6.33 -26.89
CA GLY A 83 -9.58 -5.04 -26.23
C GLY A 83 -8.13 -4.65 -25.91
N ALA A 84 -7.99 -3.54 -25.18
CA ALA A 84 -6.73 -2.96 -24.76
C ALA A 84 -6.82 -2.51 -23.31
N ILE A 85 -5.66 -2.53 -22.64
CA ILE A 85 -5.46 -2.05 -21.29
C ILE A 85 -4.38 -0.96 -21.29
N SER A 86 -4.64 0.13 -20.58
CA SER A 86 -3.68 1.21 -20.37
C SER A 86 -3.54 1.47 -18.87
N CYS A 87 -2.36 1.20 -18.33
CA CYS A 87 -2.05 1.37 -16.91
C CYS A 87 -0.96 2.43 -16.71
N GLY A 88 -0.84 2.92 -15.48
CA GLY A 88 0.36 3.63 -15.03
C GLY A 88 1.62 2.75 -15.02
N GLU A 89 2.76 3.32 -14.63
CA GLU A 89 4.08 2.65 -14.68
C GLU A 89 4.17 1.39 -13.79
N ASP A 90 3.46 1.36 -12.66
CA ASP A 90 3.48 0.27 -11.69
C ASP A 90 2.07 -0.20 -11.29
N PHE A 91 1.96 -1.41 -10.75
CA PHE A 91 0.72 -1.97 -10.18
C PHE A 91 0.71 -1.90 -8.65
N THR A 92 1.01 -0.73 -8.08
CA THR A 92 1.03 -0.51 -6.64
C THR A 92 -0.23 0.19 -6.14
N PHE A 93 -0.43 0.25 -4.82
CA PHE A 93 -1.57 0.93 -4.21
C PHE A 93 -1.88 2.29 -4.84
N GLY A 94 -3.13 2.48 -5.27
CA GLY A 94 -3.62 3.69 -5.93
C GLY A 94 -3.37 3.76 -7.44
N SER A 95 -2.56 2.86 -8.02
CA SER A 95 -2.42 2.74 -9.47
C SER A 95 -3.77 2.43 -10.11
N SER A 96 -4.00 3.01 -11.29
CA SER A 96 -5.23 2.83 -12.06
C SER A 96 -4.95 2.34 -13.46
N CYS A 97 -5.82 1.44 -13.94
CA CYS A 97 -5.77 0.85 -15.27
C CYS A 97 -7.11 1.05 -15.98
N ASN A 98 -7.07 1.58 -17.20
CA ASN A 98 -8.23 1.77 -18.05
C ASN A 98 -8.34 0.68 -19.09
N PHE A 99 -9.56 0.23 -19.33
CA PHE A 99 -9.90 -0.80 -20.31
C PHE A 99 -10.73 -0.21 -21.44
N SER A 100 -10.48 -0.71 -22.65
CA SER A 100 -11.21 -0.35 -23.85
C SER A 100 -11.36 -1.57 -24.76
N CYS A 101 -12.46 -1.66 -25.49
CA CYS A 101 -12.66 -2.72 -26.48
C CYS A 101 -12.35 -2.22 -27.90
N SER A 102 -11.98 -3.16 -28.76
CA SER A 102 -11.79 -2.93 -30.20
C SER A 102 -13.11 -2.54 -30.86
N GLU A 103 -13.03 -1.98 -32.06
CA GLU A 103 -14.22 -1.58 -32.82
C GLU A 103 -15.16 -2.77 -33.03
N GLY A 104 -16.46 -2.56 -32.78
CA GLY A 104 -17.48 -3.60 -32.87
C GLY A 104 -17.62 -4.46 -31.62
N TYR A 105 -16.98 -4.09 -30.51
CA TYR A 105 -17.16 -4.72 -29.21
C TYR A 105 -17.52 -3.68 -28.13
N LEU A 106 -18.38 -4.08 -27.19
CA LEU A 106 -18.74 -3.31 -26.01
C LEU A 106 -18.06 -3.85 -24.77
N LEU A 107 -17.52 -2.96 -23.95
CA LEU A 107 -16.96 -3.31 -22.65
C LEU A 107 -18.08 -3.64 -21.66
N LYS A 108 -17.98 -4.80 -21.00
CA LYS A 108 -18.83 -5.20 -19.89
C LYS A 108 -18.02 -5.21 -18.60
N GLY A 109 -18.48 -4.44 -17.62
CA GLY A 109 -17.81 -4.27 -16.33
C GLY A 109 -17.25 -2.86 -16.15
N ALA A 110 -16.30 -2.72 -15.23
CA ALA A 110 -15.69 -1.44 -14.90
C ALA A 110 -14.73 -0.97 -16.02
N ILE A 111 -14.80 0.32 -16.37
CA ILE A 111 -13.86 0.94 -17.33
C ILE A 111 -12.48 1.12 -16.70
N THR A 112 -12.44 1.36 -15.40
CA THR A 112 -11.22 1.65 -14.64
C THR A 112 -11.13 0.72 -13.44
N LEU A 113 -9.98 0.06 -13.27
CA LEU A 113 -9.64 -0.67 -12.05
C LEU A 113 -8.57 0.10 -11.28
N THR A 114 -8.72 0.15 -9.95
CA THR A 114 -7.74 0.79 -9.05
C THR A 114 -7.19 -0.22 -8.05
N CYS A 115 -5.88 -0.22 -7.83
CA CYS A 115 -5.23 -1.10 -6.88
C CYS A 115 -5.52 -0.65 -5.43
N THR A 116 -6.12 -1.53 -4.64
CA THR A 116 -6.57 -1.24 -3.27
C THR A 116 -5.52 -1.57 -2.22
N SER A 117 -5.73 -1.13 -0.98
CA SER A 117 -4.83 -1.42 0.14
C SER A 117 -4.80 -2.90 0.54
N ALA A 118 -5.74 -3.69 0.01
CA ALA A 118 -5.81 -5.14 0.21
C ALA A 118 -4.92 -5.93 -0.76
N ALA A 119 -4.14 -5.24 -1.61
CA ALA A 119 -3.38 -5.85 -2.70
C ALA A 119 -4.29 -6.54 -3.76
N GLU A 120 -5.51 -6.01 -3.92
CA GLU A 120 -6.52 -6.49 -4.86
C GLU A 120 -7.03 -5.32 -5.72
N TRP A 121 -7.47 -5.61 -6.94
CA TRP A 121 -8.12 -4.62 -7.80
C TRP A 121 -9.52 -4.28 -7.28
N SER A 122 -9.96 -3.04 -7.52
CA SER A 122 -11.24 -2.53 -7.01
C SER A 122 -12.46 -3.30 -7.48
N GLU A 123 -12.39 -3.89 -8.69
CA GLU A 123 -13.43 -4.71 -9.30
C GLU A 123 -12.79 -5.83 -10.13
N GLU A 124 -13.63 -6.72 -10.67
CA GLU A 124 -13.22 -7.80 -11.56
C GLU A 124 -12.80 -7.27 -12.94
N ILE A 125 -11.95 -8.04 -13.63
CA ILE A 125 -11.45 -7.68 -14.96
C ILE A 125 -12.63 -7.67 -15.95
N PRO A 126 -12.86 -6.55 -16.67
CA PRO A 126 -13.94 -6.46 -17.63
C PRO A 126 -13.64 -7.28 -18.89
N HIS A 127 -14.70 -7.68 -19.60
CA HIS A 127 -14.58 -8.39 -20.87
C HIS A 127 -15.26 -7.64 -22.02
N CYS A 128 -14.86 -7.95 -23.24
CA CYS A 128 -15.43 -7.37 -24.46
C CYS A 128 -16.46 -8.32 -25.05
N GLU A 129 -17.66 -7.82 -25.32
CA GLU A 129 -18.73 -8.56 -26.01
C GLU A 129 -18.98 -7.95 -27.38
N GLY A 130 -19.10 -8.77 -28.42
CA GLY A 130 -19.36 -8.29 -29.77
C GLY A 130 -20.69 -7.55 -29.86
N GLU A 131 -20.70 -6.40 -30.54
CA GLU A 131 -21.92 -5.75 -30.97
C GLU A 131 -22.46 -6.49 -32.20
N ASP A 132 -23.58 -7.20 -32.04
CA ASP A 132 -24.34 -7.75 -33.16
C ASP A 132 -25.00 -6.61 -33.97
N LYS A 133 -24.19 -5.90 -34.78
CA LYS A 133 -24.69 -4.87 -35.73
C LYS A 133 -25.71 -5.44 -36.72
N PHE A 134 -25.72 -6.76 -36.92
CA PHE A 134 -26.74 -7.46 -37.71
C PHE A 134 -28.15 -7.20 -37.20
N PHE A 135 -28.37 -7.13 -35.88
CA PHE A 135 -29.71 -6.92 -35.32
C PHE A 135 -30.28 -5.52 -35.57
N CYS A 136 -29.41 -4.49 -35.65
CA CYS A 136 -29.83 -3.13 -35.99
C CYS A 136 -30.16 -2.96 -37.48
N ILE A 137 -29.39 -3.59 -38.38
CA ILE A 137 -29.66 -3.55 -39.83
C ILE A 137 -31.01 -4.22 -40.10
N PHE A 138 -31.24 -5.44 -39.57
CA PHE A 138 -32.53 -6.11 -39.72
C PHE A 138 -33.69 -5.33 -39.08
N LYS A 139 -33.48 -4.60 -37.98
CA LYS A 139 -34.53 -3.74 -37.39
C LYS A 139 -34.91 -2.54 -38.24
N ILE A 140 -33.98 -1.95 -38.99
CA ILE A 140 -34.25 -0.81 -39.88
C ILE A 140 -34.98 -1.29 -41.14
N ASP A 141 -34.65 -2.48 -41.64
CA ASP A 141 -35.31 -3.08 -42.82
C ASP A 141 -36.71 -3.67 -42.51
N LEU A 142 -37.11 -3.72 -41.23
CA LEU A 142 -38.40 -4.25 -40.74
C LEU A 142 -39.41 -3.15 -40.28
N ILE A 143 -39.11 -1.87 -40.52
CA ILE A 143 -39.99 -0.72 -40.27
C ILE A 143 -40.38 -0.08 -41.61
#